data_AF-W9VKF2-F1
#
_entry.id   AF-W9VKF2-F1
#
_cell.length_a   1.000
_cell.length_b   1.000
_cell.length_c   1.000
_cell.angle_alpha   90.00
_cell.angle_beta   90.00
_cell.angle_gamma   90.00
#
_symmetry.space_group_name_H-M   'P 1'
#
loop_
_entity.id
_entity.type
_entity.pdbx_description
1 polymer ?
#
loop_
_entity_poly.entity_id
_entity_poly.type
_entity_poly.pdbx_seq_one_letter_code
_entity_poly.pdbx_strand_id
1 'polypeptide(L)' 'MESAYSLRADVLRELLQRCASVKTVRLCLQLGREASLPWAVKLDPAELPTGSDRPWVSRSADGLLVLKP' A
#
# COMPACT_ATOMS: atom_id res chain seq x y z
N MET A 1 13.10 2.34 8.60
CA MET A 1 11.95 3.22 8.88
C MET A 1 11.23 2.74 10.13
N GLU A 2 11.71 3.09 11.32
CA GLU A 2 11.11 2.62 12.58
C GLU A 2 9.74 3.27 12.85
N SER A 3 9.57 4.55 12.50
CA SER A 3 8.29 5.26 12.67
C SER A 3 7.13 4.64 11.87
N ALA A 4 7.42 3.98 10.74
CA ALA A 4 6.38 3.32 9.96
C ALA A 4 5.82 2.07 10.67
N TYR A 5 6.56 1.44 11.58
CA TYR A 5 6.12 0.24 12.30
C TYR A 5 4.99 0.54 13.30
N SER A 6 4.95 1.76 13.85
CA SER A 6 3.99 2.20 14.87
C SER A 6 2.76 2.91 14.32
N LEU A 7 2.59 2.96 12.99
CA LEU A 7 1.40 3.57 12.39
C LEU A 7 0.13 2.84 12.82
N ARG A 8 -0.86 3.64 13.24
CA ARG A 8 -2.20 3.16 13.61
C ARG A 8 -2.98 2.82 12.35
N ALA A 9 -3.39 1.56 12.24
CA ALA A 9 -4.07 1.06 11.04
C ALA A 9 -5.43 1.73 10.81
N ASP A 10 -6.16 2.06 11.88
CA ASP A 10 -7.45 2.76 11.82
C ASP A 10 -7.32 4.16 11.24
N VAL A 11 -6.42 4.98 11.77
CA VAL A 11 -6.13 6.32 11.25
C VAL A 11 -5.61 6.26 9.81
N LEU A 12 -4.71 5.32 9.52
CA LEU A 12 -4.18 5.15 8.17
C LEU A 12 -5.29 4.78 7.18
N ARG A 13 -6.20 3.87 7.55
CA ARG A 13 -7.37 3.53 6.72
C ARG A 13 -8.21 4.77 6.40
N GLU A 14 -8.56 5.57 7.40
CA GLU A 14 -9.35 6.79 7.18
C GLU A 14 -8.66 7.78 6.24
N LEU A 15 -7.35 7.96 6.40
CA LEU A 15 -6.56 8.82 5.50
C LEU A 15 -6.53 8.28 4.06
N LEU A 16 -6.35 6.97 3.90
CA LEU A 16 -6.32 6.32 2.59
C LEU A 16 -7.69 6.35 1.90
N GLN A 17 -8.79 6.21 2.64
CA GLN A 17 -10.16 6.34 2.12
C GLN A 17 -10.44 7.72 1.53
N ARG A 18 -9.83 8.77 2.09
CA ARG A 18 -9.98 10.17 1.63
C ARG A 18 -8.89 10.59 0.63
N CYS A 19 -7.96 9.71 0.28
CA CYS A 19 -6.88 10.02 -0.62
C CYS A 19 -7.39 10.06 -2.08
N ALA A 20 -7.35 11.24 -2.70
CA ALA A 20 -7.78 11.41 -4.09
C ALA A 20 -6.88 10.66 -5.10
N SER A 21 -5.64 10.34 -4.72
CA SER A 21 -4.69 9.63 -5.58
C SER A 21 -4.75 8.13 -5.34
N VAL A 22 -5.44 7.41 -6.21
CA VAL A 22 -5.48 5.93 -6.22
C VAL A 22 -4.07 5.32 -6.23
N LYS A 23 -3.14 5.91 -7.01
CA LYS A 23 -1.75 5.41 -7.07
C LYS A 23 -1.04 5.49 -5.71
N THR A 24 -1.30 6.55 -4.93
CA THR A 24 -0.72 6.71 -3.60
C THR A 24 -1.26 5.66 -2.64
N VAL A 25 -2.56 5.37 -2.69
CA VAL A 25 -3.18 4.32 -1.87
C VAL A 25 -2.56 2.96 -2.19
N ARG A 26 -2.47 2.62 -3.48
CA ARG A 26 -1.85 1.36 -3.92
C ARG A 26 -0.38 1.26 -3.54
N LEU A 27 0.37 2.36 -3.61
CA LEU A 27 1.77 2.41 -3.19
C LEU A 27 1.93 2.17 -1.70
N CYS A 28 1.12 2.83 -0.87
CA CYS A 28 1.16 2.66 0.59
C CYS A 28 0.90 1.20 0.98
N LEU A 29 -0.14 0.58 0.42
CA LEU A 29 -0.46 -0.83 0.66
C LEU A 29 0.66 -1.76 0.23
N GLN A 30 1.25 -1.51 -0.94
CA GLN A 30 2.35 -2.30 -1.46
C GLN A 30 3.60 -2.19 -0.57
N LEU A 31 3.98 -0.96 -0.19
CA LEU A 31 5.13 -0.73 0.71
C LEU A 31 4.93 -1.42 2.06
N GLY A 32 3.73 -1.35 2.63
CA GLY A 32 3.39 -2.04 3.86
C GLY A 32 3.61 -3.55 3.78
N ARG A 33 3.20 -4.17 2.66
CA ARG A 33 3.37 -5.61 2.43
C ARG A 33 4.83 -5.99 2.21
N GLU A 34 5.54 -5.28 1.34
CA GLU A 34 6.95 -5.60 1.05
C GLU A 34 7.85 -5.42 2.29
N ALA A 35 7.58 -4.40 3.10
CA ALA A 35 8.32 -4.17 4.35
C ALA A 35 7.78 -4.98 5.55
N SER A 36 6.81 -5.88 5.33
CA SER A 36 6.18 -6.71 6.38
C SER A 36 5.72 -5.88 7.60
N LEU A 37 5.12 -4.72 7.35
CA LEU A 37 4.70 -3.81 8.41
C LEU A 37 3.39 -4.30 9.07
N PRO A 38 3.28 -4.22 10.41
CA PRO A 38 2.19 -4.85 11.16
C PRO A 38 0.81 -4.24 10.90
N TRP A 39 0.75 -3.00 10.41
CA TRP A 39 -0.51 -2.37 10.02
C TRP A 39 -0.98 -2.82 8.63
N ALA A 40 -0.10 -3.34 7.76
CA ALA A 40 -0.46 -3.67 6.38
C ALA A 40 -1.47 -4.81 6.31
N VAL A 41 -1.38 -5.79 7.22
CA VAL A 41 -2.33 -6.91 7.33
C VAL A 41 -3.67 -6.50 7.92
N LYS A 42 -3.76 -5.32 8.54
CA LYS A 42 -4.98 -4.80 9.17
C LYS A 42 -5.79 -3.91 8.21
N LEU A 43 -5.26 -3.64 7.01
CA LEU A 43 -5.93 -2.84 5.98
C LEU A 43 -6.58 -3.78 4.96
N ASP A 44 -7.91 -3.70 4.83
CA ASP A 44 -8.63 -4.39 3.77
C ASP A 44 -8.57 -3.56 2.48
N PRO A 45 -7.97 -4.07 1.38
CA PRO A 45 -7.94 -3.36 0.11
C PRO A 45 -9.33 -3.14 -0.52
N ALA A 46 -10.35 -3.92 -0.14
CA ALA A 46 -11.73 -3.74 -0.62
C ALA A 46 -12.41 -2.50 -0.02
N GLU A 47 -11.93 -2.02 1.13
CA GLU A 47 -12.42 -0.82 1.81
C GLU A 47 -11.71 0.47 1.33
N LEU A 48 -10.78 0.36 0.38
CA LEU A 48 -9.88 1.43 -0.02
C LEU A 48 -9.99 1.73 -1.53
N PRO A 49 -9.77 2.99 -1.95
CA PRO A 49 -9.83 3.35 -3.37
C PRO A 49 -8.57 2.85 -4.10
N THR A 50 -8.57 1.56 -4.45
CA THR A 50 -7.49 0.86 -5.15
C THR A 50 -7.70 0.80 -6.67
N GLY A 51 -8.92 1.10 -7.13
CA GLY A 51 -9.26 1.16 -8.55
C GLY A 51 -9.24 -0.23 -9.19
N SER A 52 -8.25 -0.49 -10.06
CA SER A 52 -8.15 -1.76 -10.78
C SER A 52 -7.30 -2.78 -10.03
N ASP A 53 -7.77 -4.03 -9.99
CA ASP A 53 -7.02 -5.18 -9.48
C ASP A 53 -5.83 -5.60 -10.36
N ARG A 54 -5.70 -5.01 -11.56
CA ARG A 54 -4.56 -5.31 -12.45
C ARG A 54 -3.25 -4.88 -11.78
N PRO A 55 -2.21 -5.73 -11.78
CA PRO A 55 -0.93 -5.37 -11.19
C PRO A 55 -0.32 -4.15 -11.90
N TRP A 56 -0.02 -3.09 -11.14
CA TRP A 56 0.49 -1.80 -11.63
C TRP A 56 2.02 -1.64 -11.47
N VAL A 57 2.63 -2.59 -10.77
CA VAL A 57 4.08 -2.74 -10.64
C VAL A 57 4.47 -4.15 -11.07
N SER A 58 5.67 -4.28 -11.63
CA SER A 58 6.34 -5.55 -11.87
C SER A 58 7.38 -5.79 -10.79
N ARG A 59 7.75 -7.04 -10.54
CA ARG A 59 8.88 -7.40 -9.67
C ARG A 59 10.05 -7.86 -10.54
N SER A 60 11.22 -7.28 -10.30
CA SER A 60 12.50 -7.68 -10.90
C SER A 60 12.94 -9.05 -10.38
N ALA A 61 13.86 -9.71 -11.09
CA ALA A 61 14.52 -10.92 -10.62
C ALA A 61 15.22 -10.71 -9.26
N ASP A 62 15.70 -9.49 -8.99
CA ASP A 62 16.33 -9.10 -7.73
C ASP A 62 15.33 -8.67 -6.64
N GLY A 63 14.02 -8.76 -6.91
CA GLY A 63 12.97 -8.41 -5.95
C GLY A 63 12.55 -6.93 -5.96
N LEU A 64 13.22 -6.07 -6.75
CA LEU A 64 12.84 -4.66 -6.88
C LEU A 64 11.45 -4.50 -7.54
N LEU A 65 10.60 -3.65 -6.96
CA LEU A 65 9.35 -3.24 -7.59
C LEU A 65 9.58 -2.13 -8.60
N VAL A 66 9.12 -2.33 -9.83
CA VAL A 66 9.28 -1.40 -10.95
C VAL A 66 7.90 -0.96 -11.44
N LEU A 67 7.70 0.34 -11.62
CA LEU A 67 6.47 0.87 -12.21
C LEU A 67 6.35 0.37 -13.65
N LYS A 68 5.19 -0.20 -13.98
CA LYS A 68 4.89 -0.48 -15.38
C LYS A 68 4.66 0.84 -16.12
N PRO A 69 5.14 0.96 -17.38
CA PRO A 69 4.87 2.14 -18.19
C PRO A 69 3.36 2.37 -18.38
#